data_AF-A4WY52-F1
#
_entry.id   AF-A4WY52-F1
#
_cell.length_a   1.000
_cell.length_b   1.000
_cell.length_c   1.000
_cell.angle_alpha   90.00
_cell.angle_beta   90.00
_cell.angle_gamma   90.00
#
_symmetry.space_group_name_H-M   'P 1'
#
loop_
_entity.id
_entity.type
_entity.pdbx_description
1 polymer ?
#
loop_
_entity_poly.entity_id
_entity_poly.type
_entity_poly.pdbx_seq_one_letter_code
_entity_poly.pdbx_strand_id
1 'polypeptide(L)'
;MTMTQTLSRSLAELDLADPDTLFGSAAGEGAGAAIREAVETALGQVAPESGQPLRAWRIRVLAVAGRLLLNRELRSEVVDLTRHAVPALTDVPALAHLRLVALWQLRDRAGTVTEASRVLALPGLPQAGRRALRQSVRQWGIEGELVETVESLLDFWPDPEAALADPFAQVPHEAPPPWLERMGSAILRLRGDDPSDAAFMGRFTWGRELFRRAVFLTRVARTLNESGHPLSPLEWTHMALHAELQRRILPPDPAPLLSCIAEGRSAVIVQAHAGVSTAHQLGLPLGEVGLSHISRNAAPASRPQDFHLATGAPGAAIEFTKLARMMKKTPRIVRIFPDGGMGEKTEVSVLGKPVPIGRGAAHLAWLGRSAVFYCGSHRKEGTFGFSLVPGPVAADYADAASFERAFNAFYAARLEEIVQGPPDEMMVGGGFWPHLAK
;
A
#
# COMPACT_ATOMS: atom_id res chain seq x y z
N MET A 1 20.58 29.59 47.09
CA MET A 1 19.69 29.46 45.91
C MET A 1 18.68 28.38 46.22
N THR A 2 17.39 28.72 46.27
CA THR A 2 16.33 27.74 46.58
C THR A 2 16.02 26.88 45.36
N MET A 3 15.60 25.63 45.56
CA MET A 3 15.27 24.66 44.49
C MET A 3 14.30 25.25 43.44
N THR A 4 13.36 26.09 43.89
CA THR A 4 12.40 26.82 43.07
C THR A 4 13.05 27.80 42.09
N GLN A 5 14.08 28.56 42.49
CA GLN A 5 14.78 29.49 41.60
C GLN A 5 15.56 28.77 40.50
N THR A 6 16.06 27.56 40.80
CA THR A 6 16.80 26.73 39.83
C THR A 6 15.84 26.15 38.79
N LEU A 7 14.68 25.68 39.22
CA LEU A 7 13.66 25.11 38.35
C LEU A 7 13.04 26.15 37.41
N SER A 8 12.73 27.35 37.91
CA SER A 8 12.24 28.47 37.07
C SER A 8 13.27 28.88 36.02
N ARG A 9 14.56 28.86 36.35
CA ARG A 9 15.64 29.15 35.39
C ARG A 9 15.75 28.06 34.32
N SER A 10 15.72 26.79 34.72
CA SER A 10 15.79 25.67 33.77
C SER A 10 14.56 25.58 32.85
N LEU A 11 13.38 25.95 33.33
CA LEU A 11 12.18 26.09 32.48
C LEU A 11 12.35 27.21 31.44
N ALA A 12 12.90 28.35 31.82
CA ALA A 12 13.20 29.43 30.87
C ALA A 12 14.22 28.99 29.80
N GLU A 13 15.20 28.17 30.19
CA GLU A 13 16.21 27.61 29.28
C GLU A 13 15.62 26.60 28.27
N LEU A 14 14.41 26.07 28.49
CA LEU A 14 13.70 25.22 27.52
C LEU A 14 13.11 25.98 26.33
N ASP A 15 12.93 27.31 26.45
CA ASP A 15 12.46 28.18 25.35
C ASP A 15 11.09 27.73 24.81
N LEU A 16 10.16 27.54 25.75
CA LEU A 16 8.79 27.13 25.46
C LEU A 16 8.04 28.28 24.76
N ALA A 17 7.39 27.97 23.63
CA ALA A 17 6.76 29.00 22.79
C ALA A 17 5.56 29.69 23.45
N ASP A 18 4.74 28.94 24.18
CA ASP A 18 3.62 29.47 24.96
C ASP A 18 3.38 28.59 26.20
N PRO A 19 4.07 28.86 27.32
CA PRO A 19 3.95 28.08 28.55
C PRO A 19 2.53 28.08 29.13
N ASP A 20 1.78 29.18 28.97
CA ASP A 20 0.45 29.32 29.55
C ASP A 20 -0.57 28.49 28.76
N THR A 21 -0.45 28.46 27.43
CA THR A 21 -1.23 27.55 26.58
C THR A 21 -0.84 26.09 26.80
N LEU A 22 0.45 25.80 27.00
CA LEU A 22 0.95 24.42 27.18
C LEU A 22 0.60 23.84 28.56
N PHE A 23 0.69 24.66 29.61
CA PHE A 23 0.50 24.20 30.99
C PHE A 23 -0.87 24.54 31.58
N GLY A 24 -1.68 25.35 30.91
CA GLY A 24 -2.91 25.89 31.45
C GLY A 24 -2.66 26.98 32.51
N SER A 25 -3.74 27.62 32.96
CA SER A 25 -3.66 28.63 34.01
C SER A 25 -3.23 28.01 35.35
N ALA A 26 -2.60 28.81 36.22
CA ALA A 26 -1.98 28.35 37.46
C ALA A 26 -2.94 27.71 38.51
N ALA A 27 -4.25 27.72 38.28
CA ALA A 27 -5.24 27.09 39.13
C ALA A 27 -5.41 25.62 38.71
N GLY A 28 -4.56 24.76 39.25
CA GLY A 28 -4.41 23.37 38.85
C GLY A 28 -5.70 22.56 38.89
N GLU A 29 -6.07 22.06 37.71
CA GLU A 29 -6.64 20.74 37.41
C GLU A 29 -6.85 20.69 35.87
N GLY A 30 -6.18 19.77 35.17
CA GLY A 30 -6.31 19.64 33.71
C GLY A 30 -5.04 19.17 32.99
N ALA A 31 -5.16 18.95 31.68
CA ALA A 31 -4.12 18.38 30.81
C ALA A 31 -2.74 19.09 30.93
N GLY A 32 -2.75 20.42 31.02
CA GLY A 32 -1.51 21.21 31.12
C GLY A 32 -0.74 21.03 32.43
N ALA A 33 -1.42 20.70 33.54
CA ALA A 33 -0.75 20.44 34.82
C ALA A 33 0.10 19.17 34.76
N ALA A 34 -0.37 18.14 34.06
CA ALA A 34 0.38 16.91 33.87
C ALA A 34 1.61 17.12 32.97
N ILE A 35 1.49 17.94 31.92
CA ILE A 35 2.63 18.30 31.06
C ILE A 35 3.68 19.04 31.90
N ARG A 36 3.27 19.99 32.74
CA ARG A 36 4.16 20.72 33.63
C ARG A 36 4.90 19.77 34.57
N GLU A 37 4.18 18.92 35.29
CA GLU A 37 4.77 17.96 36.23
C GLU A 37 5.77 17.04 35.54
N ALA A 38 5.46 16.55 34.33
CA ALA A 38 6.36 15.70 33.55
C ALA A 38 7.64 16.44 33.11
N VAL A 39 7.53 17.70 32.69
CA VAL A 39 8.69 18.54 32.32
C VAL A 39 9.57 18.82 33.53
N GLU A 40 8.98 19.21 34.67
CA GLU A 40 9.71 19.47 35.91
C GLU A 40 10.43 18.20 36.41
N THR A 41 9.74 17.05 36.35
CA THR A 41 10.34 15.75 36.68
C THR A 41 11.50 15.43 35.73
N ALA A 42 11.34 15.66 34.43
CA ALA A 42 12.40 15.43 33.45
C ALA A 42 13.61 16.34 33.65
N LEU A 43 13.41 17.61 34.02
CA LEU A 43 14.47 18.55 34.38
C LEU A 43 15.27 18.07 35.60
N GLY A 44 14.61 17.45 36.57
CA GLY A 44 15.27 16.80 37.72
C GLY A 44 16.09 15.56 37.36
N GLN A 45 15.79 14.91 36.22
CA GLN A 45 16.46 13.68 35.77
C GLN A 45 17.54 13.92 34.72
N VAL A 46 17.45 15.01 33.94
CA VAL A 46 18.33 15.29 32.80
C VAL A 46 19.19 16.50 33.10
N ALA A 47 20.36 16.25 33.68
CA ALA A 47 21.36 17.30 33.90
C ALA A 47 21.98 17.78 32.57
N PRO A 48 22.26 19.08 32.42
CA PRO A 48 23.06 19.58 31.30
C PRO A 48 24.50 19.05 31.41
N GLU A 49 25.00 18.46 30.33
CA GLU A 49 26.38 17.99 30.25
C GLU A 49 27.32 19.12 29.82
N SER A 50 28.52 19.18 30.40
CA SER A 50 29.53 20.19 30.03
C SER A 50 29.86 20.10 28.54
N GLY A 51 29.76 21.23 27.82
CA GLY A 51 30.00 21.29 26.37
C GLY A 51 28.85 20.77 25.49
N GLN A 52 27.75 20.27 26.05
CA GLN A 52 26.58 19.86 25.27
C GLN A 52 25.86 21.09 24.68
N PRO A 53 25.51 21.08 23.38
CA PRO A 53 24.68 22.13 22.81
C PRO A 53 23.31 22.18 23.51
N LEU A 54 22.86 23.38 23.87
CA LEU A 54 21.58 23.59 24.59
C LEU A 54 20.39 22.91 23.87
N ARG A 55 20.40 22.92 22.53
CA ARG A 55 19.42 22.21 21.70
C ARG A 55 19.34 20.72 22.02
N ALA A 56 20.48 20.04 22.19
CA ALA A 56 20.52 18.61 22.48
C ALA A 56 19.97 18.30 23.88
N TRP A 57 20.28 19.15 24.86
CA TRP A 57 19.71 19.04 26.21
C TRP A 57 18.18 19.22 26.20
N ARG A 58 17.66 20.26 25.53
CA ARG A 58 16.21 20.50 25.37
C ARG A 58 15.49 19.28 24.80
N ILE A 59 16.03 18.68 23.74
CA ILE A 59 15.47 17.48 23.12
C ILE A 59 15.37 16.33 24.14
N ARG A 60 16.41 16.11 24.94
CA ARG A 60 16.43 15.05 25.95
C ARG A 60 15.37 15.27 27.02
N VAL A 61 15.26 16.49 27.54
CA VAL A 61 14.25 16.84 28.56
C VAL A 61 12.85 16.57 28.02
N LEU A 62 12.51 17.12 26.85
CA LEU A 62 11.19 16.93 26.24
C LEU A 62 10.90 15.45 25.93
N ALA A 63 11.90 14.69 25.48
CA ALA A 63 11.75 13.27 25.22
C ALA A 63 11.52 12.44 26.50
N VAL A 64 12.19 12.79 27.61
CA VAL A 64 11.94 12.17 28.92
C VAL A 64 10.54 12.51 29.43
N ALA A 65 10.15 13.79 29.37
CA ALA A 65 8.81 14.22 29.76
C ALA A 65 7.71 13.51 28.95
N GLY A 66 7.87 13.42 27.62
CA GLY A 66 6.93 12.70 26.77
C GLY A 66 6.83 11.20 27.10
N ARG A 67 7.94 10.54 27.46
CA ARG A 67 7.91 9.14 27.93
C ARG A 67 7.17 9.00 29.27
N LEU A 68 7.37 9.93 30.20
CA LEU A 68 6.65 9.94 31.48
C LEU A 68 5.14 10.06 31.25
N LEU A 69 4.71 10.95 30.35
CA LEU A 69 3.30 11.11 29.99
C LEU A 69 2.73 9.86 29.31
N LEU A 70 3.45 9.25 28.37
CA LEU A 70 3.05 7.98 27.74
C LEU A 70 2.87 6.85 28.76
N ASN A 71 3.80 6.72 29.72
CA ASN A 71 3.73 5.70 30.77
C ASN A 71 2.54 5.91 31.71
N ARG A 72 2.08 7.16 31.85
CA ARG A 72 0.87 7.54 32.59
C ARG A 72 -0.39 7.53 31.72
N GLU A 73 -0.30 7.02 30.49
CA GLU A 73 -1.41 6.93 29.54
C GLU A 73 -1.99 8.27 29.03
N LEU A 74 -1.28 9.37 29.27
CA LEU A 74 -1.64 10.75 28.91
C LEU A 74 -1.21 11.09 27.47
N ARG A 75 -1.88 10.47 26.50
CA ARG A 75 -1.46 10.48 25.09
C ARG A 75 -1.72 11.83 24.41
N SER A 76 -2.81 12.51 24.72
CA SER A 76 -3.11 13.83 24.15
C SER A 76 -2.04 14.85 24.57
N GLU A 77 -1.64 14.80 25.83
CA GLU A 77 -0.60 15.62 26.44
C GLU A 77 0.77 15.38 25.79
N VAL A 78 1.07 14.14 25.37
CA VAL A 78 2.28 13.83 24.59
C VAL A 78 2.24 14.49 23.22
N VAL A 79 1.09 14.45 22.53
CA VAL A 79 0.92 15.12 21.24
C VAL A 79 1.13 16.62 21.40
N ASP A 80 0.55 17.23 22.43
CA ASP A 80 0.64 18.67 22.69
C ASP A 80 2.08 19.08 23.05
N LEU A 81 2.71 18.39 24.00
CA LEU A 81 4.10 18.62 24.38
C LEU A 81 5.03 18.55 23.17
N THR A 82 4.91 17.51 22.35
CA THR A 82 5.85 17.28 21.23
C THR A 82 5.59 18.16 20.02
N ARG A 83 4.39 18.75 19.89
CA ARG A 83 3.99 19.60 18.76
C ARG A 83 4.11 21.09 19.07
N HIS A 84 3.84 21.49 20.30
CA HIS A 84 3.63 22.89 20.65
C HIS A 84 4.67 23.45 21.63
N ALA A 85 5.36 22.61 22.40
CA ALA A 85 6.29 23.11 23.42
C ALA A 85 7.42 23.95 22.82
N VAL A 86 8.11 23.43 21.81
CA VAL A 86 9.19 24.15 21.11
C VAL A 86 9.05 23.87 19.61
N PRO A 87 8.40 24.75 18.83
CA PRO A 87 8.11 24.51 17.41
C PRO A 87 9.34 24.17 16.56
N ALA A 88 10.51 24.75 16.88
CA ALA A 88 11.78 24.45 16.22
C ALA A 88 12.30 23.02 16.43
N LEU A 89 11.73 22.28 17.41
CA LEU A 89 12.09 20.90 17.74
C LEU A 89 11.03 19.88 17.30
N THR A 90 9.89 20.32 16.75
CA THR A 90 8.77 19.46 16.28
C THR A 90 9.22 18.35 15.33
N ASP A 91 10.28 18.62 14.57
CA ASP A 91 10.84 17.75 13.54
C ASP A 91 12.02 16.90 14.02
N VAL A 92 12.34 16.97 15.31
CA VAL A 92 13.37 16.11 15.89
C VAL A 92 12.82 14.67 15.95
N PRO A 93 13.54 13.67 15.39
CA PRO A 93 13.05 12.29 15.32
C PRO A 93 12.54 11.70 16.63
N ALA A 94 13.21 12.00 17.75
CA ALA A 94 12.82 11.51 19.07
C ALA A 94 11.43 12.02 19.52
N LEU A 95 11.12 13.30 19.27
CA LEU A 95 9.84 13.89 19.65
C LEU A 95 8.73 13.46 18.68
N ALA A 96 9.05 13.41 17.38
CA ALA A 96 8.14 12.95 16.35
C ALA A 96 7.72 11.48 16.57
N HIS A 97 8.64 10.62 17.00
CA HIS A 97 8.34 9.22 17.34
C HIS A 97 7.38 9.09 18.53
N LEU A 98 7.60 9.87 19.60
CA LEU A 98 6.70 9.89 20.76
C LEU A 98 5.29 10.32 20.37
N ARG A 99 5.19 11.39 19.56
CA ARG A 99 3.92 11.86 19.01
C ARG A 99 3.20 10.79 18.21
N LEU A 100 3.93 10.10 17.34
CA LEU A 100 3.36 9.06 16.51
C LEU A 100 2.79 7.89 17.33
N VAL A 101 3.52 7.43 18.34
CA VAL A 101 3.05 6.38 19.25
C VAL A 101 1.80 6.84 20.01
N ALA A 102 1.77 8.08 20.48
CA ALA A 102 0.61 8.64 21.16
C ALA A 102 -0.64 8.69 20.26
N LEU A 103 -0.51 9.19 19.03
CA LEU A 103 -1.60 9.22 18.03
C LEU A 103 -2.15 7.83 17.73
N TRP A 104 -1.26 6.85 17.56
CA TRP A 104 -1.67 5.47 17.34
C TRP A 104 -2.47 4.91 18.52
N GLN A 105 -2.00 5.14 19.75
CA GLN A 105 -2.69 4.68 20.96
C GLN A 105 -4.03 5.40 21.20
N LEU A 106 -4.17 6.64 20.74
CA LEU A 106 -5.43 7.39 20.71
C LEU A 106 -6.42 6.85 19.65
N ARG A 107 -6.01 5.90 18.81
CA ARG A 107 -6.76 5.38 17.66
C ARG A 107 -7.06 6.45 16.61
N ASP A 108 -6.29 7.54 16.58
CA ASP A 108 -6.36 8.54 15.53
C ASP A 108 -5.61 8.05 14.29
N ARG A 109 -6.28 7.22 13.47
CA ARG A 109 -5.67 6.63 12.27
C ARG A 109 -5.19 7.69 11.29
N ALA A 110 -6.00 8.72 11.02
CA ALA A 110 -5.68 9.76 10.05
C ALA A 110 -4.49 10.62 10.51
N GLY A 111 -4.47 11.01 11.79
CA GLY A 111 -3.33 11.69 12.39
C GLY A 111 -2.06 10.83 12.40
N THR A 112 -2.19 9.54 12.70
CA THR A 112 -1.04 8.60 12.68
C THR A 112 -0.44 8.49 11.27
N VAL A 113 -1.26 8.35 10.22
CA VAL A 113 -0.79 8.29 8.83
C VAL A 113 -0.09 9.58 8.40
N THR A 114 -0.69 10.73 8.75
CA THR A 114 -0.15 12.06 8.43
C THR A 114 1.20 12.25 9.11
N GLU A 115 1.29 11.93 10.41
CA GLU A 115 2.52 12.07 11.16
C GLU A 115 3.59 11.09 10.69
N ALA A 116 3.27 9.82 10.45
CA ALA A 116 4.23 8.83 9.96
C ALA A 116 4.84 9.25 8.60
N SER A 117 3.99 9.72 7.68
CA SER A 117 4.44 10.23 6.37
C SER A 117 5.39 11.41 6.54
N ARG A 118 5.03 12.35 7.43
CA ARG A 118 5.85 13.51 7.76
C ARG A 118 7.20 13.11 8.36
N VAL A 119 7.23 12.19 9.33
CA VAL A 119 8.48 11.72 9.97
C VAL A 119 9.39 11.03 8.96
N LEU A 120 8.85 10.19 8.07
CA LEU A 120 9.62 9.51 7.02
C LEU A 120 10.21 10.50 6.00
N ALA A 121 9.56 11.64 5.78
CA ALA A 121 10.06 12.69 4.91
C ALA A 121 11.14 13.59 5.55
N LEU A 122 11.43 13.45 6.85
CA LEU A 122 12.39 14.34 7.54
C LEU A 122 13.82 14.21 6.99
N PRO A 123 14.45 15.33 6.58
CA PRO A 123 15.86 15.35 6.22
C PRO A 123 16.72 14.91 7.41
N GLY A 124 17.62 13.95 7.19
CA GLY A 124 18.55 13.48 8.22
C GLY A 124 17.99 12.46 9.22
N LEU A 125 16.77 11.95 9.04
CA LEU A 125 16.32 10.77 9.79
C LEU A 125 17.24 9.57 9.47
N PRO A 126 17.96 9.00 10.45
CA PRO A 126 18.90 7.90 10.19
C PRO A 126 18.20 6.67 9.61
N GLN A 127 18.87 5.92 8.73
CA GLN A 127 18.29 4.75 8.07
C GLN A 127 17.76 3.69 9.05
N ALA A 128 18.44 3.50 10.19
CA ALA A 128 17.95 2.61 11.24
C ALA A 128 16.62 3.10 11.85
N GLY A 129 16.47 4.41 12.04
CA GLY A 129 15.23 5.03 12.51
C GLY A 129 14.09 4.94 11.48
N ARG A 130 14.40 5.12 10.19
CA ARG A 130 13.44 4.90 9.08
C ARG A 130 12.92 3.48 9.06
N ARG A 131 13.83 2.50 9.15
CA ARG A 131 13.50 1.06 9.20
C ARG A 131 12.59 0.73 10.39
N ALA A 132 12.99 1.12 11.61
CA ALA A 132 12.19 0.89 12.81
C ALA A 132 10.79 1.52 12.71
N LEU A 133 10.69 2.75 12.18
CA LEU A 133 9.41 3.41 11.98
C LEU A 133 8.52 2.67 10.96
N ARG A 134 9.07 2.24 9.82
CA ARG A 134 8.33 1.43 8.85
C ARG A 134 7.86 0.10 9.44
N GLN A 135 8.69 -0.55 10.25
CA GLN A 135 8.30 -1.77 10.96
C GLN A 135 7.08 -1.53 11.86
N SER A 136 7.06 -0.45 12.65
CA SER A 136 5.90 -0.08 13.47
C SER A 136 4.65 0.17 12.61
N VAL A 137 4.78 0.96 11.55
CA VAL A 137 3.68 1.27 10.62
C VAL A 137 3.12 0.00 9.95
N ARG A 138 3.98 -0.98 9.62
CA ARG A 138 3.57 -2.30 9.13
C ARG A 138 2.79 -3.09 10.16
N GLN A 139 3.26 -3.12 11.40
CA GLN A 139 2.58 -3.81 12.50
C GLN A 139 1.21 -3.18 12.78
N TRP A 140 1.09 -1.87 12.63
CA TRP A 140 -0.17 -1.12 12.77
C TRP A 140 -1.09 -1.22 11.55
N GLY A 141 -0.60 -1.78 10.43
CA GLY A 141 -1.39 -1.96 9.21
C GLY A 141 -1.81 -0.64 8.55
N ILE A 142 -0.99 0.40 8.65
CA ILE A 142 -1.24 1.72 8.03
C ILE A 142 -0.27 2.05 6.89
N GLU A 143 0.67 1.15 6.58
CA GLU A 143 1.75 1.42 5.61
C GLU A 143 1.25 1.75 4.20
N GLY A 144 0.16 1.11 3.76
CA GLY A 144 -0.43 1.35 2.44
C GLY A 144 -1.10 2.73 2.28
N GLU A 145 -1.26 3.48 3.38
CA GLU A 145 -1.84 4.83 3.43
C GLU A 145 -0.78 5.93 3.49
N LEU A 146 0.50 5.57 3.63
CA LEU A 146 1.58 6.55 3.69
C LEU A 146 1.76 7.27 2.34
N VAL A 147 2.16 8.54 2.42
CA VAL A 147 2.64 9.29 1.26
C VAL A 147 4.05 8.81 0.93
N GLU A 148 4.20 8.16 -0.22
CA GLU A 148 5.49 7.71 -0.73
C GLU A 148 6.21 8.88 -1.40
N THR A 149 7.46 9.12 -1.00
CA THR A 149 8.34 10.15 -1.57
C THR A 149 9.55 9.51 -2.24
N VAL A 150 10.29 10.26 -3.05
CA VAL A 150 11.50 9.74 -3.71
C VAL A 150 12.57 9.28 -2.70
N GLU A 151 12.64 9.92 -1.53
CA GLU A 151 13.55 9.54 -0.43
C GLU A 151 13.25 8.13 0.12
N SER A 152 12.02 7.63 -0.09
CA SER A 152 11.66 6.26 0.27
C SER A 152 12.38 5.21 -0.59
N LEU A 153 12.99 5.60 -1.72
CA LEU A 153 13.71 4.67 -2.59
C LEU A 153 14.81 3.91 -1.83
N LEU A 154 15.52 4.59 -0.94
CA LEU A 154 16.60 4.01 -0.12
C LEU A 154 16.11 3.02 0.93
N ASP A 155 14.81 3.05 1.25
CA ASP A 155 14.19 2.07 2.16
C ASP A 155 13.89 0.75 1.44
N PHE A 156 13.64 0.81 0.13
CA PHE A 156 13.36 -0.36 -0.70
C PHE A 156 14.64 -0.95 -1.31
N TRP A 157 15.56 -0.09 -1.75
CA TRP A 157 16.87 -0.46 -2.28
C TRP A 157 17.95 0.33 -1.57
N PRO A 158 18.69 -0.29 -0.62
CA PRO A 158 19.81 0.38 0.05
C PRO A 158 20.88 0.89 -0.93
N ASP A 159 21.03 0.20 -2.06
CA ASP A 159 21.85 0.60 -3.20
C ASP A 159 20.97 0.62 -4.47
N PRO A 160 20.32 1.76 -4.78
CA PRO A 160 19.47 1.89 -5.96
C PRO A 160 20.23 1.76 -7.28
N GLU A 161 21.51 2.12 -7.31
CA GLU A 161 22.33 2.03 -8.54
C GLU A 161 22.62 0.57 -8.88
N ALA A 162 23.02 -0.23 -7.89
CA ALA A 162 23.17 -1.67 -8.07
C ALA A 162 21.85 -2.36 -8.48
N ALA A 163 20.71 -1.85 -7.97
CA ALA A 163 19.39 -2.38 -8.30
C ALA A 163 18.99 -2.18 -9.78
N LEU A 164 19.67 -1.31 -10.53
CA LEU A 164 19.44 -1.17 -11.97
C LEU A 164 19.85 -2.44 -12.74
N ALA A 165 20.78 -3.24 -12.22
CA ALA A 165 21.18 -4.48 -12.85
C ALA A 165 20.10 -5.58 -12.72
N ASP A 166 19.36 -5.58 -11.61
CA ASP A 166 18.22 -6.46 -11.39
C ASP A 166 17.25 -5.87 -10.34
N PRO A 167 16.15 -5.23 -10.77
CA PRO A 167 15.17 -4.65 -9.84
C PRO A 167 14.40 -5.72 -9.05
N PHE A 168 14.48 -6.99 -9.47
CA PHE A 168 13.87 -8.14 -8.79
C PHE A 168 14.85 -8.94 -7.93
N ALA A 169 16.08 -8.46 -7.77
CA ALA A 169 17.05 -9.10 -6.90
C ALA A 169 16.53 -9.10 -5.46
N GLN A 170 16.68 -10.25 -4.80
CA GLN A 170 16.30 -10.38 -3.41
C GLN A 170 17.19 -9.50 -2.53
N VAL A 171 16.57 -8.58 -1.82
CA VAL A 171 17.23 -7.74 -0.82
C VAL A 171 16.83 -8.27 0.56
N PRO A 172 17.72 -8.22 1.56
CA PRO A 172 17.36 -8.52 2.93
C PRO A 172 16.10 -7.74 3.34
N HIS A 173 15.07 -8.46 3.76
CA HIS A 173 13.84 -7.88 4.26
C HIS A 173 13.69 -8.21 5.75
N GLU A 174 12.98 -7.35 6.47
CA GLU A 174 12.63 -7.57 7.86
C GLU A 174 11.65 -8.73 8.00
N ALA A 175 11.46 -9.21 9.23
CA ALA A 175 10.46 -10.22 9.52
C ALA A 175 9.08 -9.81 8.96
N PRO A 176 8.33 -10.75 8.35
CA PRO A 176 7.01 -10.46 7.82
C PRO A 176 6.08 -9.91 8.91
N PRO A 177 5.12 -9.03 8.56
CA PRO A 177 4.13 -8.60 9.53
C PRO A 177 3.25 -9.80 9.96
N PRO A 178 2.72 -9.82 11.20
CA PRO A 178 2.01 -10.99 11.72
C PRO A 178 0.82 -11.46 10.88
N TRP A 179 0.16 -10.55 10.14
CA TRP A 179 -0.93 -10.92 9.25
C TRP A 179 -0.46 -11.71 8.03
N LEU A 180 0.74 -11.43 7.53
CA LEU A 180 1.35 -12.13 6.40
C LEU A 180 1.80 -13.53 6.82
N GLU A 181 2.36 -13.67 8.03
CA GLU A 181 2.70 -14.96 8.63
C GLU A 181 1.48 -15.88 8.77
N ARG A 182 0.39 -15.35 9.35
CA ARG A 182 -0.87 -16.10 9.48
C ARG A 182 -1.42 -16.51 8.12
N MET A 183 -1.34 -15.64 7.14
CA MET A 183 -1.82 -15.92 5.78
C MET A 183 -0.97 -16.98 5.08
N GLY A 184 0.36 -16.90 5.16
CA GLY A 184 1.25 -17.90 4.61
C GLY A 184 1.04 -19.27 5.25
N SER A 185 0.91 -19.32 6.58
CA SER A 185 0.58 -20.55 7.33
C SER A 185 -0.76 -21.15 6.89
N ALA A 186 -1.78 -20.30 6.65
CA ALA A 186 -3.08 -20.76 6.17
C ALA A 186 -3.00 -21.31 4.74
N ILE A 187 -2.24 -20.66 3.85
CA ILE A 187 -2.00 -21.13 2.49
C ILE A 187 -1.30 -22.50 2.50
N LEU A 188 -0.26 -22.67 3.32
CA LEU A 188 0.42 -23.97 3.48
C LEU A 188 -0.55 -25.07 3.91
N ARG A 189 -1.44 -24.80 4.88
CA ARG A 189 -2.48 -25.77 5.27
C ARG A 189 -3.44 -26.12 4.12
N LEU A 190 -3.82 -25.13 3.31
CA LEU A 190 -4.69 -25.35 2.15
C LEU A 190 -4.00 -26.18 1.05
N ARG A 191 -2.67 -26.13 0.98
CA ARG A 191 -1.86 -26.96 0.09
C ARG A 191 -1.64 -28.38 0.63
N GLY A 192 -1.86 -28.59 1.93
CA GLY A 192 -1.49 -29.83 2.62
C GLY A 192 -0.01 -29.88 3.02
N ASP A 193 0.68 -28.74 2.99
CA ASP A 193 2.10 -28.60 3.35
C ASP A 193 2.27 -28.31 4.86
N ASP A 194 3.52 -28.39 5.36
CA ASP A 194 3.85 -27.97 6.72
C ASP A 194 3.59 -26.47 6.90
N PRO A 195 2.70 -26.04 7.84
CA PRO A 195 2.44 -24.62 8.10
C PRO A 195 3.66 -23.83 8.58
N SER A 196 4.75 -24.49 8.92
CA SER A 196 6.01 -23.90 9.40
C SER A 196 7.13 -23.90 8.35
N ASP A 197 6.84 -24.19 7.08
CA ASP A 197 7.84 -24.22 6.00
C ASP A 197 8.52 -22.85 5.82
N ALA A 198 9.75 -22.74 6.32
CA ALA A 198 10.54 -21.52 6.27
C ALA A 198 10.95 -21.12 4.84
N ALA A 199 11.14 -22.09 3.93
CA ALA A 199 11.50 -21.81 2.53
C ALA A 199 10.31 -21.23 1.77
N PHE A 200 9.11 -21.77 1.99
CA PHE A 200 7.87 -21.17 1.50
C PHE A 200 7.71 -19.75 2.06
N MET A 201 7.81 -19.57 3.38
CA MET A 201 7.58 -18.27 4.02
C MET A 201 8.59 -17.21 3.57
N GLY A 202 9.85 -17.57 3.35
CA GLY A 202 10.86 -16.67 2.80
C GLY A 202 10.50 -16.17 1.40
N ARG A 203 10.09 -17.08 0.50
CA ARG A 203 9.66 -16.74 -0.86
C ARG A 203 8.35 -15.96 -0.89
N PHE A 204 7.38 -16.35 -0.06
CA PHE A 204 6.09 -15.69 0.07
C PHE A 204 6.23 -14.24 0.55
N THR A 205 7.08 -14.03 1.55
CA THR A 205 7.42 -12.68 2.05
C THR A 205 8.13 -11.87 0.98
N TRP A 206 9.06 -12.49 0.25
CA TRP A 206 9.72 -11.84 -0.88
C TRP A 206 8.74 -11.40 -1.97
N GLY A 207 7.78 -12.24 -2.34
CA GLY A 207 6.72 -11.88 -3.31
C GLY A 207 5.91 -10.66 -2.87
N ARG A 208 5.57 -10.56 -1.57
CA ARG A 208 4.92 -9.36 -1.01
C ARG A 208 5.81 -8.12 -1.15
N GLU A 209 7.10 -8.23 -0.87
CA GLU A 209 8.03 -7.11 -0.99
C GLU A 209 8.21 -6.67 -2.44
N LEU A 210 8.27 -7.61 -3.39
CA LEU A 210 8.28 -7.31 -4.83
C LEU A 210 7.05 -6.52 -5.27
N PHE A 211 5.86 -6.95 -4.84
CA PHE A 211 4.62 -6.22 -5.12
C PHE A 211 4.71 -4.76 -4.63
N ARG A 212 5.15 -4.57 -3.37
CA ARG A 212 5.26 -3.24 -2.77
C ARG A 212 6.25 -2.35 -3.52
N ARG A 213 7.40 -2.89 -3.88
CA ARG A 213 8.43 -2.21 -4.68
C ARG A 213 7.90 -1.76 -6.03
N ALA A 214 7.19 -2.63 -6.74
CA ALA A 214 6.59 -2.30 -8.03
C ALA A 214 5.53 -1.20 -7.90
N VAL A 215 4.65 -1.28 -6.89
CA VAL A 215 3.64 -0.24 -6.61
C VAL A 215 4.31 1.10 -6.28
N PHE A 216 5.33 1.11 -5.44
CA PHE A 216 6.10 2.30 -5.08
C PHE A 216 6.73 2.96 -6.31
N LEU A 217 7.46 2.18 -7.12
CA LEU A 217 8.11 2.70 -8.34
C LEU A 217 7.07 3.34 -9.27
N THR A 218 5.96 2.65 -9.55
CA THR A 218 4.89 3.14 -10.42
C THR A 218 4.23 4.42 -9.87
N ARG A 219 3.94 4.48 -8.57
CA ARG A 219 3.27 5.63 -7.96
C ARG A 219 4.12 6.89 -7.99
N VAL A 220 5.37 6.80 -7.55
CA VAL A 220 6.28 7.95 -7.52
C VAL A 220 6.65 8.37 -8.95
N ALA A 221 6.87 7.44 -9.88
CA ALA A 221 7.14 7.78 -11.28
C ALA A 221 5.99 8.58 -11.91
N ARG A 222 4.73 8.24 -11.59
CA ARG A 222 3.58 9.03 -12.03
C ARG A 222 3.62 10.46 -11.46
N THR A 223 3.86 10.62 -10.17
CA THR A 223 3.95 11.94 -9.54
C THR A 223 5.07 12.79 -10.13
N LEU A 224 6.24 12.20 -10.41
CA LEU A 224 7.36 12.89 -11.06
C LEU A 224 7.07 13.30 -12.51
N ASN A 225 6.32 12.47 -13.25
CA ASN A 225 5.90 12.83 -14.62
C ASN A 225 4.86 13.96 -14.64
N GLU A 226 4.02 14.07 -13.61
CA GLU A 226 2.97 15.08 -13.49
C GLU A 226 3.49 16.44 -13.00
N SER A 227 4.65 16.48 -12.31
CA SER A 227 5.15 17.69 -11.65
C SER A 227 5.85 18.68 -12.59
N GLY A 228 6.41 18.23 -13.71
CA GLY A 228 7.02 19.08 -14.74
C GLY A 228 8.30 19.82 -14.34
N HIS A 229 8.86 19.56 -13.16
CA HIS A 229 10.13 20.15 -12.71
C HIS A 229 11.35 19.37 -13.20
N PRO A 230 12.54 20.00 -13.29
CA PRO A 230 13.79 19.28 -13.56
C PRO A 230 14.08 18.25 -12.47
N LEU A 231 14.29 16.99 -12.86
CA LEU A 231 14.53 15.89 -11.92
C LEU A 231 15.91 16.01 -11.25
N SER A 232 15.93 15.82 -9.94
CA SER A 232 17.13 15.62 -9.12
C SER A 232 17.80 14.26 -9.42
N PRO A 233 19.05 14.03 -8.97
CA PRO A 233 19.74 12.76 -9.19
C PRO A 233 19.00 11.53 -8.65
N LEU A 234 18.38 11.65 -7.47
CA LEU A 234 17.63 10.55 -6.87
C LEU A 234 16.33 10.26 -7.65
N GLU A 235 15.65 11.30 -8.14
CA GLU A 235 14.47 11.16 -8.99
C GLU A 235 14.82 10.52 -10.34
N TRP A 236 15.96 10.87 -10.94
CA TRP A 236 16.48 10.18 -12.13
C TRP A 236 16.72 8.70 -11.88
N THR A 237 17.31 8.35 -10.74
CA THR A 237 17.56 6.96 -10.34
C THR A 237 16.26 6.19 -10.17
N HIS A 238 15.25 6.80 -9.52
CA HIS A 238 13.91 6.24 -9.40
C HIS A 238 13.28 5.95 -10.77
N MET A 239 13.34 6.93 -11.68
CA MET A 239 12.80 6.79 -13.03
C MET A 239 13.51 5.71 -13.85
N ALA A 240 14.83 5.59 -13.72
CA ALA A 240 15.62 4.54 -14.36
C ALA A 240 15.25 3.15 -13.83
N LEU A 241 15.09 2.98 -12.51
CA LEU A 241 14.62 1.73 -11.91
C LEU A 241 13.20 1.37 -12.36
N HIS A 242 12.30 2.36 -12.41
CA HIS A 242 10.97 2.14 -12.93
C HIS A 242 11.00 1.70 -14.40
N ALA A 243 11.81 2.34 -15.25
CA ALA A 243 11.95 1.95 -16.65
C ALA A 243 12.51 0.52 -16.81
N GLU A 244 13.53 0.15 -16.02
CA GLU A 244 14.12 -1.19 -16.04
C GLU A 244 13.12 -2.25 -15.55
N LEU A 245 12.35 -1.96 -14.49
CA LEU A 245 11.24 -2.79 -14.04
C LEU A 245 10.25 -3.05 -15.18
N GLN A 246 9.83 -1.99 -15.87
CA GLN A 246 8.86 -2.08 -16.98
C GLN A 246 9.43 -2.90 -18.15
N ARG A 247 10.71 -2.75 -18.48
CA ARG A 247 11.40 -3.52 -19.54
C ARG A 247 11.38 -5.03 -19.28
N ARG A 248 11.40 -5.43 -18.01
CA ARG A 248 11.37 -6.84 -17.61
C ARG A 248 9.97 -7.39 -17.39
N ILE A 249 8.94 -6.60 -17.61
CA ILE A 249 7.56 -7.06 -17.62
C ILE A 249 7.13 -7.25 -19.06
N LEU A 250 6.93 -8.50 -19.46
CA LEU A 250 6.59 -8.86 -20.83
C LEU A 250 5.05 -8.87 -20.97
N PRO A 251 4.49 -8.12 -21.93
CA PRO A 251 3.05 -8.13 -22.17
C PRO A 251 2.61 -9.52 -22.66
N PRO A 252 1.32 -9.89 -22.49
CA PRO A 252 0.84 -11.15 -23.03
C PRO A 252 0.71 -11.06 -24.55
N ASP A 253 0.78 -12.20 -25.24
CA ASP A 253 0.48 -12.28 -26.68
C ASP A 253 -0.95 -11.77 -26.93
N PRO A 254 -1.12 -10.66 -27.68
CA PRO A 254 -2.44 -10.09 -27.93
C PRO A 254 -3.25 -10.88 -28.97
N ALA A 255 -2.65 -11.82 -29.72
CA ALA A 255 -3.29 -12.46 -30.86
C ALA A 255 -4.66 -13.12 -30.53
N PRO A 256 -4.83 -13.86 -29.41
CA PRO A 256 -6.13 -14.44 -29.06
C PRO A 256 -7.23 -13.39 -28.83
N LEU A 257 -6.86 -12.24 -28.24
CA LEU A 257 -7.79 -11.13 -28.03
C LEU A 257 -8.16 -10.47 -29.36
N LEU A 258 -7.16 -10.16 -30.17
CA LEU A 258 -7.37 -9.50 -31.46
C LEU A 258 -8.19 -10.37 -32.43
N SER A 259 -8.03 -11.69 -32.40
CA SER A 259 -8.88 -12.62 -33.15
C SER A 259 -10.35 -12.51 -32.73
N CYS A 260 -10.64 -12.49 -31.42
CA CYS A 260 -12.01 -12.32 -30.92
C CYS A 260 -12.61 -10.98 -31.37
N ILE A 261 -11.82 -9.91 -31.32
CA ILE A 261 -12.25 -8.58 -31.78
C ILE A 261 -12.54 -8.58 -33.29
N ALA A 262 -11.68 -9.19 -34.10
CA ALA A 262 -11.85 -9.29 -35.55
C ALA A 262 -13.12 -10.07 -35.95
N GLU A 263 -13.54 -11.02 -35.13
CA GLU A 263 -14.80 -11.76 -35.28
C GLU A 263 -16.04 -10.98 -34.80
N GLY A 264 -15.87 -9.70 -34.44
CA GLY A 264 -16.97 -8.86 -33.99
C GLY A 264 -17.38 -9.10 -32.52
N ARG A 265 -16.53 -9.75 -31.72
CA ARG A 265 -16.82 -10.07 -30.32
C ARG A 265 -15.99 -9.23 -29.37
N SER A 266 -16.63 -8.70 -28.31
CA SER A 266 -15.89 -8.09 -27.20
C SER A 266 -15.13 -9.15 -26.39
N ALA A 267 -14.09 -8.72 -25.67
CA ALA A 267 -13.32 -9.59 -24.76
C ALA A 267 -13.32 -9.01 -23.34
N VAL A 268 -13.49 -9.88 -22.34
CA VAL A 268 -13.38 -9.54 -20.92
C VAL A 268 -12.16 -10.24 -20.33
N ILE A 269 -11.14 -9.46 -19.99
CA ILE A 269 -9.94 -9.89 -19.28
C ILE A 269 -10.19 -9.77 -17.78
N VAL A 270 -10.21 -10.91 -17.11
CA VAL A 270 -10.29 -11.01 -15.65
C VAL A 270 -8.90 -11.23 -15.06
N GLN A 271 -8.63 -10.59 -13.93
CA GLN A 271 -7.38 -10.73 -13.18
C GLN A 271 -7.68 -10.87 -11.69
N ALA A 272 -6.80 -11.54 -10.96
CA ALA A 272 -6.83 -11.58 -9.50
C ALA A 272 -5.89 -10.51 -8.93
N HIS A 273 -6.08 -10.12 -7.66
CA HIS A 273 -5.13 -9.26 -6.94
C HIS A 273 -3.87 -10.04 -6.52
N ALA A 274 -3.17 -10.61 -7.50
CA ALA A 274 -2.00 -11.47 -7.37
C ALA A 274 -1.02 -11.24 -8.52
N GLY A 275 0.24 -11.61 -8.30
CA GLY A 275 1.32 -11.33 -9.25
C GLY A 275 1.54 -9.83 -9.52
N VAL A 276 2.30 -9.52 -10.57
CA VAL A 276 2.59 -8.13 -10.99
C VAL A 276 1.39 -7.45 -11.67
N SER A 277 0.29 -8.19 -11.92
CA SER A 277 -0.93 -7.70 -12.56
C SER A 277 -1.56 -6.48 -11.88
N THR A 278 -1.34 -6.36 -10.58
CA THR A 278 -1.87 -5.30 -9.71
C THR A 278 -1.01 -4.03 -9.73
N ALA A 279 0.26 -4.15 -10.06
CA ALA A 279 1.23 -3.05 -10.06
C ALA A 279 1.53 -2.50 -11.46
N HIS A 280 1.11 -3.20 -12.51
CA HIS A 280 1.47 -2.89 -13.90
C HIS A 280 0.26 -2.97 -14.86
N GLN A 281 0.32 -2.20 -15.95
CA GLN A 281 -0.66 -2.24 -17.03
C GLN A 281 -0.26 -3.29 -18.07
N LEU A 282 -1.20 -4.03 -18.65
CA LEU A 282 -0.88 -5.16 -19.54
C LEU A 282 -0.06 -4.84 -20.80
N GLY A 283 0.12 -3.56 -21.17
CA GLY A 283 0.95 -3.18 -22.32
C GLY A 283 0.43 -3.68 -23.67
N LEU A 284 -0.88 -3.90 -23.81
CA LEU A 284 -1.47 -4.47 -25.02
C LEU A 284 -1.42 -3.45 -26.19
N PRO A 285 -0.94 -3.85 -27.39
CA PRO A 285 -0.93 -2.99 -28.58
C PRO A 285 -2.33 -2.94 -29.23
N LEU A 286 -3.23 -2.14 -28.65
CA LEU A 286 -4.65 -2.19 -28.99
C LEU A 286 -5.06 -1.41 -30.25
N GLY A 287 -4.19 -0.57 -30.81
CA GLY A 287 -4.53 0.27 -31.96
C GLY A 287 -5.84 1.04 -31.73
N GLU A 288 -6.81 0.88 -32.63
CA GLU A 288 -8.14 1.49 -32.56
C GLU A 288 -9.14 0.76 -31.64
N VAL A 289 -8.79 -0.42 -31.12
CA VAL A 289 -9.66 -1.17 -30.21
C VAL A 289 -9.81 -0.42 -28.89
N GLY A 290 -11.06 -0.14 -28.53
CA GLY A 290 -11.39 0.52 -27.27
C GLY A 290 -11.04 -0.35 -26.07
N LEU A 291 -10.36 0.23 -25.08
CA LEU A 291 -10.06 -0.39 -23.79
C LEU A 291 -10.98 0.19 -22.71
N SER A 292 -11.59 -0.71 -21.95
CA SER A 292 -12.31 -0.34 -20.74
C SER A 292 -11.65 -0.92 -19.51
N HIS A 293 -11.37 -0.05 -18.54
CA HIS A 293 -10.78 -0.46 -17.27
C HIS A 293 -11.77 -0.18 -16.15
N ILE A 294 -12.12 -1.22 -15.41
CA ILE A 294 -13.00 -1.16 -14.25
C ILE A 294 -12.12 -1.28 -13.00
N SER A 295 -12.07 -0.23 -12.19
CA SER A 295 -11.33 -0.23 -10.92
C SER A 295 -11.95 0.75 -9.93
N ARG A 296 -11.58 0.67 -8.64
CA ARG A 296 -12.14 1.54 -7.59
C ARG A 296 -12.00 3.02 -7.92
N ASN A 297 -10.80 3.41 -8.34
CA ASN A 297 -10.40 4.79 -8.62
C ASN A 297 -9.86 4.88 -10.06
N ALA A 298 -10.63 4.38 -11.03
CA ALA A 298 -10.20 4.42 -12.43
C ALA A 298 -9.96 5.87 -12.86
N ALA A 299 -8.77 6.14 -13.38
CA ALA A 299 -8.47 7.45 -13.97
C ALA A 299 -9.36 7.68 -15.20
N PRO A 300 -9.58 8.95 -15.60
CA PRO A 300 -10.22 9.24 -16.88
C PRO A 300 -9.51 8.56 -18.04
N ALA A 301 -10.28 8.14 -19.05
CA ALA A 301 -9.74 7.59 -20.28
C ALA A 301 -8.92 8.66 -21.01
N SER A 302 -7.70 8.30 -21.43
CA SER A 302 -6.82 9.20 -22.19
C SER A 302 -7.10 9.21 -23.69
N ARG A 303 -7.70 8.15 -24.23
CA ARG A 303 -8.08 8.03 -25.64
C ARG A 303 -9.60 8.12 -25.82
N PRO A 304 -10.10 8.76 -26.90
CA PRO A 304 -11.54 8.91 -27.13
C PRO A 304 -12.34 7.60 -27.18
N GLN A 305 -11.73 6.52 -27.68
CA GLN A 305 -12.34 5.19 -27.79
C GLN A 305 -12.39 4.41 -26.47
N ASP A 306 -11.57 4.81 -25.49
CA ASP A 306 -11.45 4.16 -24.20
C ASP A 306 -12.59 4.60 -23.26
N PHE A 307 -12.95 3.73 -22.33
CA PHE A 307 -14.01 4.02 -21.36
C PHE A 307 -13.68 3.42 -20.01
N HIS A 308 -13.34 4.25 -19.04
CA HIS A 308 -12.92 3.80 -17.71
C HIS A 308 -14.04 4.01 -16.70
N LEU A 309 -14.27 3.00 -15.86
CA LEU A 309 -15.33 2.98 -14.87
C LEU A 309 -14.73 2.95 -13.46
N ALA A 310 -14.91 4.04 -12.72
CA ALA A 310 -14.54 4.14 -11.32
C ALA A 310 -15.65 3.57 -10.42
N THR A 311 -15.47 2.37 -9.88
CA THR A 311 -16.51 1.70 -9.09
C THR A 311 -16.77 2.36 -7.73
N GLY A 312 -15.87 3.23 -7.27
CA GLY A 312 -16.04 4.03 -6.06
C GLY A 312 -16.80 5.35 -6.27
N ALA A 313 -17.07 5.75 -7.52
CA ALA A 313 -17.73 7.01 -7.82
C ALA A 313 -19.27 6.90 -7.74
N PRO A 314 -19.97 8.00 -7.39
CA PRO A 314 -21.41 8.09 -7.55
C PRO A 314 -21.82 7.77 -9.00
N GLY A 315 -22.88 6.99 -9.19
CA GLY A 315 -23.38 6.63 -10.53
C GLY A 315 -22.65 5.47 -11.22
N ALA A 316 -21.78 4.74 -10.54
CA ALA A 316 -21.07 3.57 -11.11
C ALA A 316 -22.01 2.55 -11.80
N ALA A 317 -23.23 2.36 -11.29
CA ALA A 317 -24.23 1.47 -11.91
C ALA A 317 -24.72 1.96 -13.30
N ILE A 318 -24.82 3.28 -13.47
CA ILE A 318 -25.19 3.91 -14.75
C ILE A 318 -24.06 3.73 -15.75
N GLU A 319 -22.82 4.02 -15.34
CA GLU A 319 -21.64 3.83 -16.21
C GLU A 319 -21.41 2.35 -16.55
N PHE A 320 -21.72 1.43 -15.64
CA PHE A 320 -21.71 -0.02 -15.91
C PHE A 320 -22.72 -0.40 -17.00
N THR A 321 -23.94 0.13 -16.91
CA THR A 321 -24.98 -0.08 -17.93
C THR A 321 -24.57 0.52 -19.28
N LYS A 322 -23.94 1.69 -19.29
CA LYS A 322 -23.39 2.34 -20.49
C LYS A 322 -22.32 1.47 -21.13
N LEU A 323 -21.38 0.93 -20.34
CA LEU A 323 -20.35 0.01 -20.84
C LEU A 323 -20.97 -1.24 -21.48
N ALA A 324 -21.95 -1.86 -20.82
CA ALA A 324 -22.63 -3.03 -21.39
C ALA A 324 -23.30 -2.72 -22.73
N ARG A 325 -23.91 -1.53 -22.88
CA ARG A 325 -24.47 -1.07 -24.17
C ARG A 325 -23.38 -0.83 -25.22
N MET A 326 -22.22 -0.29 -24.83
CA MET A 326 -21.10 -0.07 -25.74
C MET A 326 -20.55 -1.39 -26.29
N MET A 327 -20.38 -2.40 -25.42
CA MET A 327 -19.88 -3.73 -25.81
C MET A 327 -20.77 -4.45 -26.83
N LYS A 328 -22.08 -4.20 -26.80
CA LYS A 328 -23.03 -4.73 -27.80
C LYS A 328 -22.92 -4.04 -29.16
N LYS A 329 -22.49 -2.78 -29.19
CA LYS A 329 -22.43 -1.96 -30.41
C LYS A 329 -21.08 -2.08 -31.12
N THR A 330 -20.00 -2.13 -30.34
CA THR A 330 -18.64 -2.11 -30.88
C THR A 330 -17.75 -3.04 -30.05
N PRO A 331 -17.07 -4.01 -30.68
CA PRO A 331 -16.11 -4.87 -30.00
C PRO A 331 -15.08 -4.05 -29.21
N ARG A 332 -14.85 -4.45 -27.96
CA ARG A 332 -13.87 -3.81 -27.08
C ARG A 332 -13.28 -4.79 -26.09
N ILE A 333 -12.18 -4.39 -25.48
CA ILE A 333 -11.53 -5.14 -24.41
C ILE A 333 -11.91 -4.50 -23.09
N VAL A 334 -12.38 -5.31 -22.15
CA VAL A 334 -12.66 -4.88 -20.77
C VAL A 334 -11.71 -5.58 -19.83
N ARG A 335 -11.07 -4.81 -18.94
CA ARG A 335 -10.25 -5.31 -17.84
C ARG A 335 -10.98 -5.11 -16.52
N ILE A 336 -11.09 -6.17 -15.72
CA ILE A 336 -11.75 -6.17 -14.42
C ILE A 336 -11.08 -7.14 -13.44
N PHE A 337 -11.13 -6.83 -12.15
CA PHE A 337 -10.66 -7.69 -11.06
C PHE A 337 -11.86 -8.20 -10.24
N PRO A 338 -12.41 -9.41 -10.53
CA PRO A 338 -13.60 -9.89 -9.85
C PRO A 338 -13.43 -10.03 -8.33
N ASP A 339 -12.24 -10.35 -7.85
CA ASP A 339 -11.94 -10.49 -6.43
C ASP A 339 -11.79 -9.14 -5.67
N GLY A 340 -11.98 -7.99 -6.33
CA GLY A 340 -11.95 -6.67 -5.69
C GLY A 340 -13.10 -6.45 -4.70
N GLY A 341 -13.01 -5.41 -3.86
CA GLY A 341 -13.98 -5.19 -2.77
C GLY A 341 -15.35 -4.59 -3.14
N MET A 342 -15.57 -4.16 -4.39
CA MET A 342 -16.75 -3.36 -4.77
C MET A 342 -17.81 -4.15 -5.56
N GLY A 343 -19.06 -3.69 -5.50
CA GLY A 343 -20.19 -4.25 -6.26
C GLY A 343 -20.83 -5.49 -5.63
N GLU A 344 -21.89 -6.00 -6.28
CA GLU A 344 -22.59 -7.21 -5.86
C GLU A 344 -21.68 -8.45 -5.93
N LYS A 345 -21.77 -9.30 -4.89
CA LYS A 345 -20.91 -10.47 -4.71
C LYS A 345 -21.65 -11.78 -4.88
N THR A 346 -20.92 -12.80 -5.32
CA THR A 346 -21.27 -14.21 -5.26
C THR A 346 -20.10 -14.98 -4.65
N GLU A 347 -20.33 -16.17 -4.12
CA GLU A 347 -19.27 -17.00 -3.55
C GLU A 347 -18.79 -18.04 -4.55
N VAL A 348 -17.47 -18.27 -4.59
CA VAL A 348 -16.84 -19.40 -5.25
C VAL A 348 -16.02 -20.19 -4.24
N SER A 349 -15.86 -21.49 -4.46
CA SER A 349 -14.98 -22.33 -3.63
C SER A 349 -13.57 -22.29 -4.20
N VAL A 350 -12.58 -21.97 -3.37
CA VAL A 350 -11.14 -22.04 -3.71
C VAL A 350 -10.49 -22.92 -2.66
N LEU A 351 -10.06 -24.13 -3.06
CA LEU A 351 -9.50 -25.12 -2.13
C LEU A 351 -10.41 -25.37 -0.90
N GLY A 352 -11.72 -25.44 -1.13
CA GLY A 352 -12.73 -25.65 -0.08
C GLY A 352 -13.05 -24.43 0.79
N LYS A 353 -12.43 -23.26 0.54
CA LYS A 353 -12.74 -22.01 1.23
C LYS A 353 -13.71 -21.15 0.40
N PRO A 354 -14.76 -20.58 1.03
CA PRO A 354 -15.65 -19.64 0.36
C PRO A 354 -14.93 -18.31 0.12
N VAL A 355 -14.86 -17.91 -1.15
CA VAL A 355 -14.24 -16.66 -1.60
C VAL A 355 -15.30 -15.81 -2.30
N PRO A 356 -15.61 -14.60 -1.81
CA PRO A 356 -16.53 -13.71 -2.50
C PRO A 356 -15.86 -13.07 -3.72
N ILE A 357 -16.53 -13.12 -4.87
CA ILE A 357 -16.13 -12.45 -6.10
C ILE A 357 -17.28 -11.60 -6.64
N GLY A 358 -16.96 -10.53 -7.36
CA GLY A 358 -17.91 -9.61 -7.97
C GLY A 358 -18.62 -10.22 -9.17
N ARG A 359 -19.96 -10.12 -9.21
CA ARG A 359 -20.79 -10.64 -10.32
C ARG A 359 -20.66 -9.83 -11.61
N GLY A 360 -20.12 -8.62 -11.52
CA GLY A 360 -20.05 -7.67 -12.63
C GLY A 360 -19.30 -8.19 -13.86
N ALA A 361 -18.24 -8.98 -13.68
CA ALA A 361 -17.46 -9.53 -14.80
C ALA A 361 -18.29 -10.52 -15.65
N ALA A 362 -18.91 -11.51 -15.00
CA ALA A 362 -19.78 -12.48 -15.66
C ALA A 362 -20.99 -11.79 -16.31
N HIS A 363 -21.65 -10.88 -15.58
CA HIS A 363 -22.81 -10.18 -16.10
C HIS A 363 -22.46 -9.33 -17.34
N LEU A 364 -21.32 -8.64 -17.30
CA LEU A 364 -20.86 -7.81 -18.41
C LEU A 364 -20.48 -8.66 -19.63
N ALA A 365 -19.77 -9.77 -19.42
CA ALA A 365 -19.41 -10.70 -20.49
C ALA A 365 -20.66 -11.30 -21.15
N TRP A 366 -21.67 -11.68 -20.36
CA TRP A 366 -22.95 -12.17 -20.87
C TRP A 366 -23.66 -11.13 -21.74
N LEU A 367 -23.86 -9.91 -21.20
CA LEU A 367 -24.53 -8.84 -21.93
C LEU A 367 -23.78 -8.46 -23.21
N GLY A 368 -22.45 -8.47 -23.20
CA GLY A 368 -21.61 -8.18 -24.36
C GLY A 368 -21.35 -9.37 -25.28
N ARG A 369 -21.98 -10.53 -25.05
CA ARG A 369 -21.69 -11.82 -25.74
C ARG A 369 -20.19 -12.06 -25.93
N SER A 370 -19.41 -11.78 -24.90
CA SER A 370 -17.95 -11.65 -24.96
C SER A 370 -17.23 -12.96 -24.71
N ALA A 371 -16.02 -13.07 -25.23
CA ALA A 371 -15.05 -14.07 -24.79
C ALA A 371 -14.43 -13.64 -23.46
N VAL A 372 -14.22 -14.59 -22.54
CA VAL A 372 -13.54 -14.35 -21.26
C VAL A 372 -12.12 -14.85 -21.34
N PHE A 373 -11.19 -14.07 -20.80
CA PHE A 373 -9.79 -14.46 -20.66
C PHE A 373 -9.34 -14.20 -19.22
N TYR A 374 -8.55 -15.09 -18.65
CA TYR A 374 -7.80 -14.78 -17.45
C TYR A 374 -6.40 -14.29 -17.82
N CYS A 375 -5.95 -13.21 -17.17
CA CYS A 375 -4.58 -12.73 -17.33
C CYS A 375 -3.80 -12.78 -16.01
N GLY A 376 -2.87 -13.72 -15.91
CA GLY A 376 -1.94 -13.87 -14.79
C GLY A 376 -0.51 -13.52 -15.19
N SER A 377 0.33 -13.24 -14.20
CA SER A 377 1.78 -13.09 -14.41
C SER A 377 2.52 -14.29 -13.86
N HIS A 378 3.62 -14.67 -14.52
CA HIS A 378 4.53 -15.72 -14.10
C HIS A 378 5.97 -15.23 -14.22
N ARG A 379 6.87 -15.74 -13.38
CA ARG A 379 8.29 -15.37 -13.44
C ARG A 379 9.01 -16.32 -14.38
N LYS A 380 9.84 -15.78 -15.28
CA LYS A 380 10.73 -16.57 -16.14
C LYS A 380 12.03 -15.82 -16.36
N GLU A 381 13.15 -16.44 -16.01
CA GLU A 381 14.51 -15.96 -16.36
C GLU A 381 14.76 -14.47 -16.01
N GLY A 382 14.34 -14.04 -14.82
CA GLY A 382 14.51 -12.64 -14.38
C GLY A 382 13.52 -11.64 -14.98
N THR A 383 12.49 -12.11 -15.69
CA THR A 383 11.36 -11.32 -16.20
C THR A 383 10.04 -11.80 -15.60
N PHE A 384 9.01 -10.96 -15.67
CA PHE A 384 7.63 -11.34 -15.40
C PHE A 384 6.85 -11.32 -16.71
N GLY A 385 6.46 -12.49 -17.19
CA GLY A 385 5.60 -12.62 -18.36
C GLY A 385 4.13 -12.60 -17.97
N PHE A 386 3.31 -11.90 -18.74
CA PHE A 386 1.86 -12.10 -18.68
C PHE A 386 1.44 -13.19 -19.65
N SER A 387 0.46 -14.00 -19.24
CA SER A 387 -0.21 -14.96 -20.12
C SER A 387 -1.70 -14.65 -20.20
N LEU A 388 -2.33 -15.04 -21.30
CA LEU A 388 -3.77 -15.03 -21.47
C LEU A 388 -4.26 -16.46 -21.56
N VAL A 389 -5.12 -16.85 -20.63
CA VAL A 389 -5.76 -18.16 -20.63
C VAL A 389 -7.21 -17.98 -21.10
N PRO A 390 -7.60 -18.60 -22.23
CA PRO A 390 -8.99 -18.57 -22.69
C PRO A 390 -9.93 -19.22 -21.68
N GLY A 391 -11.07 -18.58 -21.47
CA GLY A 391 -12.17 -19.06 -20.64
C GLY A 391 -13.46 -19.24 -21.43
N PRO A 392 -14.63 -19.24 -20.76
CA PRO A 392 -15.91 -19.42 -21.44
C PRO A 392 -16.25 -18.24 -22.35
N VAL A 393 -16.88 -18.51 -23.49
CA VAL A 393 -17.41 -17.50 -24.41
C VAL A 393 -18.92 -17.40 -24.20
N ALA A 394 -19.42 -16.22 -23.82
CA ALA A 394 -20.83 -16.05 -23.49
C ALA A 394 -21.79 -16.36 -24.64
N ALA A 395 -21.34 -16.21 -25.89
CA ALA A 395 -22.14 -16.52 -27.07
C ALA A 395 -22.51 -18.02 -27.20
N ASP A 396 -21.73 -18.90 -26.57
CA ASP A 396 -21.85 -20.36 -26.71
C ASP A 396 -22.84 -20.97 -25.69
N TYR A 397 -23.38 -20.16 -24.79
CA TYR A 397 -24.29 -20.60 -23.73
C TYR A 397 -25.73 -20.17 -24.04
N ALA A 398 -26.69 -21.04 -23.72
CA ALA A 398 -28.11 -20.79 -23.96
C ALA A 398 -28.71 -19.75 -23.00
N ASP A 399 -28.21 -19.68 -21.76
CA ASP A 399 -28.74 -18.81 -20.72
C ASP A 399 -27.63 -18.23 -19.80
N ALA A 400 -27.98 -17.12 -19.15
CA ALA A 400 -27.07 -16.35 -18.32
C ALA A 400 -26.57 -17.12 -17.09
N ALA A 401 -27.42 -17.95 -16.48
CA ALA A 401 -27.09 -18.66 -15.25
C ALA A 401 -26.09 -19.79 -15.53
N SER A 402 -26.25 -20.49 -16.66
CA SER A 402 -25.30 -21.50 -17.13
C SER A 402 -23.94 -20.90 -17.45
N PHE A 403 -23.91 -19.73 -18.10
CA PHE A 403 -22.67 -18.99 -18.32
C PHE A 403 -22.02 -18.52 -17.00
N GLU A 404 -22.78 -17.94 -16.08
CA GLU A 404 -22.28 -17.48 -14.78
C GLU A 404 -21.64 -18.62 -13.98
N ARG A 405 -22.25 -19.82 -13.98
CA ARG A 405 -21.64 -21.01 -13.35
C ARG A 405 -20.30 -21.39 -13.99
N ALA A 406 -20.23 -21.42 -15.33
CA ALA A 406 -19.00 -21.74 -16.04
C ALA A 406 -17.90 -20.69 -15.80
N PHE A 407 -18.27 -19.40 -15.80
CA PHE A 407 -17.37 -18.31 -15.45
C PHE A 407 -16.82 -18.46 -14.03
N ASN A 408 -17.70 -18.71 -13.06
CA ASN A 408 -17.31 -18.85 -11.65
C ASN A 408 -16.36 -20.03 -11.44
N ALA A 409 -16.64 -21.18 -12.07
CA ALA A 409 -15.76 -22.35 -12.03
C ALA A 409 -14.40 -22.06 -12.68
N PHE A 410 -14.39 -21.40 -13.84
CA PHE A 410 -13.16 -20.99 -14.52
C PHE A 410 -12.32 -20.07 -13.63
N TYR A 411 -12.91 -19.00 -13.08
CA TYR A 411 -12.20 -18.04 -12.26
C TYR A 411 -11.69 -18.66 -10.95
N ALA A 412 -12.50 -19.50 -10.29
CA ALA A 412 -12.08 -20.24 -9.10
C ALA A 412 -10.85 -21.11 -9.38
N ALA A 413 -10.83 -21.85 -10.48
CA ALA A 413 -9.68 -22.67 -10.87
C ALA A 413 -8.41 -21.81 -11.07
N ARG A 414 -8.53 -20.58 -11.59
CA ARG A 414 -7.39 -19.66 -11.69
C ARG A 414 -6.88 -19.21 -10.32
N LEU A 415 -7.77 -18.94 -9.37
CA LEU A 415 -7.38 -18.62 -8.00
C LEU A 415 -6.68 -19.82 -7.33
N GLU A 416 -7.17 -21.04 -7.55
CA GLU A 416 -6.51 -22.26 -7.06
C GLU A 416 -5.11 -22.43 -7.64
N GLU A 417 -4.92 -22.22 -8.94
CA GLU A 417 -3.60 -22.26 -9.59
C GLU A 417 -2.62 -21.26 -8.95
N ILE A 418 -3.07 -20.04 -8.63
CA ILE A 418 -2.24 -19.06 -7.93
C ILE A 418 -1.87 -19.58 -6.53
N VAL A 419 -2.86 -20.09 -5.78
CA VAL A 419 -2.63 -20.57 -4.42
C VAL A 419 -1.73 -21.79 -4.40
N GLN A 420 -1.69 -22.60 -5.46
CA GLN A 420 -0.81 -23.77 -5.59
C GLN A 420 0.55 -23.45 -6.25
N GLY A 421 0.70 -22.27 -6.86
CA GLY A 421 1.89 -21.86 -7.62
C GLY A 421 3.13 -21.45 -6.79
N PRO A 422 4.15 -20.85 -7.42
CA PRO A 422 5.33 -20.35 -6.71
C PRO A 422 4.99 -19.25 -5.68
N PRO A 423 5.50 -19.31 -4.43
CA PRO A 423 5.11 -18.36 -3.39
C PRO A 423 5.54 -16.91 -3.67
N ASP A 424 6.68 -16.71 -4.33
CA ASP A 424 7.18 -15.39 -4.72
C ASP A 424 6.38 -14.75 -5.87
N GLU A 425 5.59 -15.54 -6.61
CA GLU A 425 4.70 -15.05 -7.67
C GLU A 425 3.30 -14.67 -7.15
N MET A 426 2.95 -15.08 -5.92
CA MET A 426 1.64 -14.75 -5.33
C MET A 426 1.45 -13.25 -5.14
N MET A 427 2.51 -12.53 -4.76
CA MET A 427 2.54 -11.07 -4.65
C MET A 427 1.31 -10.49 -3.94
N VAL A 428 1.04 -11.01 -2.74
CA VAL A 428 -0.22 -10.77 -2.03
C VAL A 428 -0.47 -9.28 -1.80
N GLY A 429 -1.62 -8.78 -2.28
CA GLY A 429 -1.93 -7.34 -2.32
C GLY A 429 -3.29 -6.93 -1.75
N GLY A 430 -4.24 -7.85 -1.65
CA GLY A 430 -5.64 -7.59 -1.30
C GLY A 430 -6.56 -8.66 -1.89
N GLY A 431 -7.75 -8.27 -2.35
CA GLY A 431 -8.65 -9.18 -3.08
C GLY A 431 -9.05 -10.44 -2.30
N PHE A 432 -8.88 -11.61 -2.90
CA PHE A 432 -9.31 -12.89 -2.31
C PHE A 432 -8.44 -13.39 -1.13
N TRP A 433 -7.19 -12.91 -1.00
CA TRP A 433 -6.22 -13.43 -0.02
C TRP A 433 -6.72 -13.47 1.44
N PRO A 434 -7.38 -12.42 1.98
CA PRO A 434 -7.87 -12.43 3.36
C PRO A 434 -8.96 -13.46 3.63
N HIS A 435 -9.60 -14.00 2.60
CA HIS A 435 -10.65 -15.02 2.74
C HIS A 435 -10.06 -16.44 2.88
N LEU A 436 -8.83 -16.65 2.42
CA LEU A 436 -8.11 -17.91 2.59
C LEU A 436 -7.49 -18.05 3.99
N ALA A 437 -7.21 -16.92 4.65
CA ALA A 437 -6.60 -16.87 5.97
C ALA A 437 -7.60 -16.92 7.14
N LYS A 438 -8.90 -17.00 6.85
CA LYS A 438 -9.98 -17.20 7.83
C LYS A 438 -10.29 -18.68 7.97
#